data_AF-A0A317JQV0-F1
#
_entry.id   AF-A0A317JQV0-F1
#
_cell.length_a   1.000
_cell.length_b   1.000
_cell.length_c   1.000
_cell.angle_alpha   90.00
_cell.angle_beta   90.00
_cell.angle_gamma   90.00
#
_symmetry.space_group_name_H-M   'P 1'
#
loop_
_entity.id
_entity.type
_entity.pdbx_description
1 polymer ?
#
loop_
_entity_poly.entity_id
_entity_poly.type
_entity_poly.pdbx_seq_one_letter_code
_entity_poly.pdbx_strand_id
1 'polypeptide(L)'
;MSLTTDQLKTLKAQLEEQKVKMLSVLADLQKTDPATDEGRIDDNADLQEEAIEDNELMRHESLRTQTENMIERIDKALERMANGSYGVTADGEAIPFERLQIDPTVETIVK
;
A
#
# COMPACT_ATOMS: atom_id res chain seq x y z
N MET A 1 -8.02 -19.77 -18.07
CA MET A 1 -6.63 -20.30 -18.08
C MET A 1 -6.02 -19.99 -16.74
N SER A 2 -5.41 -20.97 -16.07
CA SER A 2 -4.71 -20.76 -14.79
C SER A 2 -3.32 -20.15 -15.03
N LEU A 3 -2.82 -19.40 -14.05
CA LEU A 3 -1.47 -18.83 -14.09
C LEU A 3 -0.41 -19.94 -14.09
N THR A 4 0.65 -19.78 -14.87
CA THR A 4 1.79 -20.70 -14.84
C THR A 4 2.65 -20.47 -13.59
N THR A 5 3.44 -21.48 -13.21
CA THR A 5 4.37 -21.36 -12.08
C THR A 5 5.37 -20.22 -12.28
N ASP A 6 5.84 -19.99 -13.50
CA ASP A 6 6.76 -18.89 -13.83
C ASP A 6 6.08 -17.52 -13.71
N GLN A 7 4.82 -17.41 -14.14
CA GLN A 7 4.02 -16.20 -13.97
C GLN A 7 3.81 -15.88 -12.48
N LEU A 8 3.46 -16.89 -11.67
CA LEU A 8 3.31 -16.73 -10.22
C LEU A 8 4.62 -16.29 -9.57
N LYS A 9 5.75 -16.90 -9.94
CA LYS A 9 7.06 -16.53 -9.42
C LYS A 9 7.42 -15.07 -9.75
N THR A 10 7.11 -14.64 -10.97
CA THR A 10 7.35 -13.27 -11.42
C THR A 10 6.50 -12.27 -10.62
N LEU A 11 5.20 -12.54 -10.48
CA LEU A 11 4.27 -11.68 -9.72
C LEU A 11 4.64 -11.66 -8.23
N LYS A 12 5.06 -12.79 -7.67
CA LYS A 12 5.51 -12.86 -6.28
C LYS A 12 6.74 -11.98 -6.03
N ALA A 13 7.74 -12.05 -6.90
CA ALA A 13 8.93 -11.20 -6.80
C ALA A 13 8.58 -9.71 -6.89
N GLN A 14 7.62 -9.35 -7.77
CA GLN A 14 7.11 -7.98 -7.87
C GLN A 14 6.41 -7.51 -6.57
N LEU A 15 5.56 -8.35 -5.98
CA LEU A 15 4.88 -8.06 -4.71
C LEU A 15 5.88 -7.90 -3.57
N GLU A 16 6.89 -8.76 -3.47
CA GLU A 16 7.95 -8.66 -2.45
C GLU A 16 8.76 -7.36 -2.60
N GLU A 17 9.13 -7.00 -3.83
CA GLU A 17 9.83 -5.74 -4.10
C GLU A 17 8.97 -4.52 -3.74
N GLN A 18 7.68 -4.54 -4.11
CA GLN A 18 6.72 -3.49 -3.74
C GLN A 18 6.57 -3.39 -2.22
N LYS A 19 6.48 -4.52 -1.51
CA LYS A 19 6.39 -4.54 -0.05
C LYS A 19 7.59 -3.87 0.61
N VAL A 20 8.81 -4.20 0.17
CA VAL A 20 10.04 -3.60 0.71
C VAL A 20 10.05 -2.09 0.47
N LYS A 21 9.65 -1.63 -0.72
CA LYS A 21 9.53 -0.19 -1.02
C LYS A 21 8.52 0.50 -0.10
N MET A 22 7.33 -0.07 0.07
CA MET A 22 6.29 0.52 0.91
C MET A 22 6.67 0.53 2.40
N LEU A 23 7.37 -0.50 2.88
CA LEU A 23 7.91 -0.52 4.25
C LEU A 23 8.97 0.57 4.45
N SER A 24 9.82 0.82 3.46
CA SER A 24 10.77 1.94 3.52
C SER A 24 10.03 3.29 3.58
N VAL A 25 9.03 3.49 2.73
CA VAL A 25 8.21 4.72 2.73
C VAL A 25 7.50 4.91 4.07
N LEU A 26 6.94 3.84 4.64
CA LEU A 26 6.29 3.90 5.95
C LEU A 26 7.28 4.27 7.05
N ALA A 27 8.48 3.68 7.04
CA ALA A 27 9.53 3.99 8.00
C ALA A 27 10.02 5.45 7.87
N ASP A 28 10.09 5.98 6.66
CA ASP A 28 10.47 7.37 6.43
C ASP A 28 9.36 8.33 6.89
N LEU A 29 8.08 8.02 6.60
CA LEU A 29 6.94 8.79 7.11
C LEU A 29 6.91 8.82 8.64
N GLN A 30 7.19 7.70 9.31
CA GLN A 30 7.25 7.64 10.78
C GLN A 30 8.38 8.50 11.36
N LYS A 31 9.52 8.65 10.66
CA LYS A 31 10.62 9.52 11.10
C LYS A 31 10.33 11.00 10.90
N THR A 32 9.56 11.34 9.88
CA THR A 32 9.21 12.72 9.54
C THR A 32 7.81 13.08 10.02
N ASP A 33 7.32 12.43 11.08
CA ASP A 33 5.98 12.67 11.62
C ASP A 33 5.91 14.08 12.24
N PRO A 34 5.16 15.02 11.63
CA PRO A 34 5.04 16.38 12.14
C PRO A 34 4.29 16.46 13.48
N ALA A 35 3.64 15.38 13.93
CA ALA A 35 3.04 15.30 15.26
C ALA A 35 4.07 15.06 16.37
N THR A 36 5.29 14.63 16.03
CA THR A 36 6.37 14.35 17.00
C THR A 36 7.33 15.52 17.22
N ASP A 37 7.09 16.66 16.55
CA ASP A 37 7.92 17.84 16.72
C ASP A 37 7.67 18.49 18.10
N GLU A 38 8.68 18.38 18.98
CA GLU A 38 8.66 18.93 20.34
C GLU A 38 8.49 20.47 20.36
N GLY A 39 8.82 21.16 19.25
CA GLY A 39 8.63 22.60 19.09
C GLY A 39 7.15 23.05 19.17
N ARG A 40 6.20 22.14 18.93
CA ARG A 40 4.75 22.43 18.93
C ARG A 40 4.14 22.64 20.31
N ILE A 41 4.76 22.12 21.37
CA ILE A 41 4.18 22.18 22.74
C ILE A 41 4.22 23.61 23.29
N ASP A 42 5.14 24.44 22.80
CA ASP A 42 5.35 25.83 23.23
C ASP A 42 5.11 26.83 22.08
N ASP A 43 4.44 26.39 21.00
CA ASP A 43 4.19 27.24 19.83
C ASP A 43 2.96 28.11 20.03
N ASN A 44 3.14 29.43 19.91
CA ASN A 44 2.07 30.42 19.90
C ASN A 44 1.87 30.90 18.45
N ALA A 45 1.70 29.92 17.56
CA ALA A 45 1.39 30.09 16.15
C ALA A 45 0.14 30.97 15.98
N ASP A 46 0.15 31.83 14.95
CA ASP A 46 -1.06 32.55 14.59
C ASP A 46 -2.05 31.64 13.84
N LEU A 47 -3.30 32.09 13.66
CA LEU A 47 -4.35 31.29 13.02
C LEU A 47 -4.01 30.82 11.59
N GLN A 48 -3.10 31.51 10.88
CA GLN A 48 -2.71 31.12 9.53
C GLN A 48 -1.66 30.01 9.57
N GLU A 49 -0.70 30.10 10.49
CA GLU A 49 0.34 29.10 10.73
C GLU A 49 -0.29 27.79 11.28
N GLU A 50 -1.23 27.89 12.23
CA GLU A 50 -1.98 26.73 12.77
C GLU A 50 -2.73 25.97 11.65
N ALA A 51 -3.38 26.69 10.74
CA ALA A 51 -4.09 26.07 9.62
C ALA A 51 -3.17 25.38 8.61
N ILE A 52 -1.91 25.85 8.45
CA ILE A 52 -0.91 25.20 7.61
C ILE A 52 -0.43 23.91 8.27
N GLU A 53 -0.13 23.94 9.57
CA GLU A 53 0.28 22.75 10.33
C GLU A 53 -0.76 21.64 10.31
N ASP A 54 -2.04 21.97 10.52
CA ASP A 54 -3.13 21.00 10.49
C ASP A 54 -3.25 20.33 9.12
N ASN A 55 -3.05 21.08 8.04
CA ASN A 55 -3.09 20.53 6.69
C ASN A 55 -1.92 19.58 6.43
N GLU A 56 -0.71 19.93 6.88
CA GLU A 56 0.47 19.05 6.77
C GLU A 56 0.29 17.76 7.59
N LEU A 57 -0.29 17.85 8.81
CA LEU A 57 -0.67 16.68 9.61
C LEU A 57 -1.67 15.78 8.89
N MET A 58 -2.78 16.35 8.40
CA MET A 58 -3.82 15.61 7.68
C MET A 58 -3.25 14.92 6.44
N ARG A 59 -2.36 15.61 5.72
CA ARG A 59 -1.70 15.07 4.54
C ARG A 59 -0.76 13.92 4.90
N HIS A 60 0.03 14.08 5.96
CA HIS A 60 0.94 13.04 6.45
C HIS A 60 0.18 11.79 6.87
N GLU A 61 -0.87 11.94 7.68
CA GLU A 61 -1.72 10.84 8.11
C GLU A 61 -2.40 10.13 6.93
N SER A 62 -2.87 10.89 5.94
CA SER A 62 -3.44 10.35 4.72
C SER A 62 -2.43 9.49 3.95
N LEU A 63 -1.18 9.96 3.81
CA LEU A 63 -0.11 9.23 3.14
C LEU A 63 0.28 7.95 3.91
N ARG A 64 0.37 8.04 5.25
CA ARG A 64 0.61 6.89 6.12
C ARG A 64 -0.46 5.82 5.92
N THR A 65 -1.72 6.21 6.02
CA THR A 65 -2.88 5.31 5.87
C THR A 65 -2.92 4.65 4.50
N GLN A 66 -2.67 5.41 3.42
CA GLN A 66 -2.58 4.85 2.06
C GLN A 66 -1.44 3.84 1.92
N THR A 67 -0.28 4.12 2.53
CA THR A 67 0.88 3.23 2.51
C THR A 67 0.60 1.93 3.26
N GLU A 68 -0.01 2.01 4.45
CA GLU A 68 -0.43 0.85 5.25
C GLU A 68 -1.45 -0.01 4.50
N ASN A 69 -2.47 0.61 3.89
CA ASN A 69 -3.45 -0.09 3.07
C ASN A 69 -2.80 -0.81 1.87
N MET A 70 -1.78 -0.20 1.25
CA MET A 70 -1.05 -0.84 0.15
C MET A 70 -0.27 -2.06 0.63
N ILE A 71 0.39 -1.98 1.79
CA ILE A 71 1.08 -3.11 2.42
C ILE A 71 0.09 -4.24 2.72
N GLU A 72 -1.07 -3.93 3.30
CA GLU A 72 -2.10 -4.93 3.60
C GLU A 72 -2.61 -5.62 2.32
N ARG A 73 -2.83 -4.87 1.24
CA ARG A 73 -3.21 -5.44 -0.07
C ARG A 73 -2.15 -6.39 -0.62
N ILE A 74 -0.88 -6.03 -0.50
CA ILE A 74 0.24 -6.89 -0.91
C ILE A 74 0.29 -8.16 -0.07
N ASP A 75 0.09 -8.06 1.24
CA ASP A 75 0.10 -9.21 2.14
C ASP A 75 -1.05 -10.17 1.86
N LYS A 76 -2.25 -9.65 1.62
CA LYS A 76 -3.39 -10.47 1.16
C LYS A 76 -3.12 -11.13 -0.19
N ALA A 77 -2.43 -10.47 -1.11
CA ALA A 77 -2.06 -11.06 -2.38
C ALA A 77 -1.06 -12.23 -2.20
N LEU A 78 -0.03 -12.05 -1.36
CA LEU A 78 0.93 -13.10 -1.03
C LEU A 78 0.29 -14.28 -0.29
N GLU A 79 -0.65 -14.02 0.62
CA GLU A 79 -1.41 -15.06 1.32
C GLU A 79 -2.26 -15.88 0.34
N ARG A 80 -2.95 -15.22 -0.60
CA ARG A 80 -3.68 -15.90 -1.68
C ARG A 80 -2.75 -16.74 -2.55
N MET A 81 -1.52 -16.30 -2.79
CA MET A 81 -0.53 -17.11 -3.52
C MET A 81 -0.13 -18.36 -2.73
N ALA A 82 0.04 -18.25 -1.41
CA ALA A 82 0.35 -19.37 -0.53
C ALA A 82 -0.81 -20.38 -0.46
N ASN A 83 -2.05 -19.91 -0.43
CA ASN A 83 -3.26 -20.73 -0.36
C ASN A 83 -3.72 -21.24 -1.74
N GLY A 84 -3.06 -20.84 -2.83
CA GLY A 84 -3.39 -21.26 -4.20
C GLY A 84 -4.65 -20.61 -4.80
N SER A 85 -5.24 -19.62 -4.13
CA SER A 85 -6.42 -18.87 -4.59
C SER A 85 -6.10 -17.58 -5.35
N TYR A 86 -4.81 -17.29 -5.55
CA TYR A 86 -4.37 -16.09 -6.26
C TYR A 86 -4.75 -16.10 -7.74
N GLY A 87 -5.17 -14.94 -8.23
CA GLY A 87 -5.59 -14.76 -9.63
C GLY A 87 -6.97 -15.34 -9.93
N VAL A 88 -7.79 -15.59 -8.92
CA VAL A 88 -9.18 -16.04 -9.05
C VAL A 88 -10.09 -15.12 -8.23
N THR A 89 -11.20 -14.67 -8.82
CA THR A 89 -12.21 -13.85 -8.12
C THR A 89 -13.01 -14.71 -7.13
N ALA A 90 -13.79 -14.06 -6.25
CA ALA A 90 -14.71 -14.77 -5.36
C ALA A 90 -15.73 -15.67 -6.11
N ASP A 91 -16.06 -15.31 -7.34
CA ASP A 91 -16.99 -16.05 -8.22
C ASP A 91 -16.31 -17.20 -8.98
N GLY A 92 -14.99 -17.41 -8.80
CA GLY A 92 -14.24 -18.47 -9.46
C GLY A 92 -13.68 -18.10 -10.84
N GLU A 93 -13.75 -16.83 -11.24
CA GLU A 93 -13.25 -16.38 -12.55
C GLU A 93 -11.75 -16.07 -12.48
N ALA A 94 -10.99 -16.54 -13.47
CA ALA A 94 -9.56 -16.27 -13.54
C ALA A 94 -9.28 -14.82 -13.95
N ILE A 95 -8.49 -14.11 -13.15
CA ILE A 95 -8.02 -12.76 -13.45
C ILE A 95 -6.96 -12.85 -14.56
N PRO A 96 -7.11 -12.09 -15.67
CA PRO A 96 -6.12 -12.10 -16.75
C PRO A 96 -4.71 -11.72 -16.24
N PHE A 97 -3.70 -12.46 -16.69
CA PHE A 97 -2.31 -12.19 -16.32
C PHE A 97 -1.87 -10.76 -16.66
N GLU A 98 -2.30 -10.22 -17.80
CA GLU A 98 -2.00 -8.83 -18.21
C GLU A 98 -2.51 -7.81 -17.18
N ARG A 99 -3.64 -8.10 -16.50
CA ARG A 99 -4.16 -7.25 -15.43
C ARG A 99 -3.28 -7.32 -14.18
N LEU A 100 -2.88 -8.53 -13.81
CA LEU A 100 -2.01 -8.78 -12.65
C LEU A 100 -0.58 -8.25 -12.87
N GLN A 101 -0.11 -8.17 -14.12
CA GLN A 101 1.15 -7.50 -14.44
C GLN A 101 1.11 -5.99 -14.21
N ILE A 102 -0.06 -5.37 -14.36
CA ILE A 102 -0.24 -3.93 -14.11
C ILE A 102 -0.41 -3.67 -12.61
N ASP A 103 -1.30 -4.43 -11.96
CA ASP A 103 -1.51 -4.36 -10.51
C ASP A 103 -1.66 -5.80 -9.96
N PRO A 104 -0.63 -6.34 -9.28
CA PRO A 104 -0.64 -7.69 -8.74
C PRO A 104 -1.50 -7.84 -7.48
N THR A 105 -2.11 -6.76 -6.97
CA THR A 105 -2.97 -6.80 -5.79
C THR A 105 -4.46 -6.87 -6.12
N VAL A 106 -4.84 -6.78 -7.40
CA VAL A 106 -6.24 -6.78 -7.85
C VAL A 106 -6.96 -8.08 -7.48
N GLU A 107 -8.20 -7.96 -7.04
CA GLU A 107 -9.06 -9.11 -6.66
C GLU A 107 -10.26 -9.30 -7.59
N THR A 108 -10.49 -8.36 -8.51
CA THR A 108 -11.67 -8.31 -9.36
C THR A 108 -11.31 -8.20 -10.83
N ILE A 109 -12.16 -8.75 -11.69
CA ILE A 109 -12.11 -8.48 -13.12
C ILE A 109 -12.83 -7.17 -13.45
N VAL A 110 -12.38 -6.48 -14.49
CA VAL A 110 -13.15 -5.38 -15.08
C VAL A 110 -14.16 -6.02 -16.02
N LYS A 111 -15.45 -5.80 -15.76
CA LYS A 111 -16.55 -6.25 -16.61
C LYS A 111 -16.74 -5.33 -17.81
#